data_AF-A0A1V4I647-F1
#
_entry.id   AF-A0A1V4I647-F1
#
_cell.length_a   1.000
_cell.length_b   1.000
_cell.length_c   1.000
_cell.angle_alpha   90.00
_cell.angle_beta   90.00
_cell.angle_gamma   90.00
#
_symmetry.space_group_name_H-M   'P 1'
#
loop_
_entity.id
_entity.type
_entity.pdbx_description
1 polymer ?
#
loop_
_entity_poly.entity_id
_entity_poly.type
_entity_poly.pdbx_seq_one_letter_code
_entity_poly.pdbx_strand_id
1 'polypeptide(L)'
;MVYKTFISIIKENKYIQLADDKENSKKFIKPIFNLLEVLLRANCFNQFKKAVQLLNLIDDDSIFMLLGKLYYKYGYFSFAYKEFMRSIKTHEMIDADALRMMQTILLSQK
;
A
#
# COMPACT_ATOMS: atom_id res chain seq x y z
N MET A 1 12.56 -12.81 -3.15
CA MET A 1 11.16 -13.32 -3.15
C MET A 1 10.19 -12.32 -3.79
N VAL A 2 10.01 -11.12 -3.24
CA VAL A 2 9.02 -10.12 -3.72
C VAL A 2 9.10 -9.83 -5.22
N TYR A 3 10.29 -9.53 -5.76
CA TYR A 3 10.45 -9.28 -7.19
C TYR A 3 10.11 -10.50 -8.06
N LYS A 4 10.40 -11.73 -7.59
CA LYS A 4 10.03 -12.95 -8.31
C LYS A 4 8.51 -13.13 -8.35
N THR A 5 7.84 -12.96 -7.21
CA THR A 5 6.37 -13.00 -7.13
C THR A 5 5.74 -11.90 -7.99
N PHE A 6 6.30 -10.70 -7.97
CA PHE A 6 5.85 -9.62 -8.85
C PHE A 6 5.95 -10.00 -10.33
N ILE A 7 7.08 -10.54 -10.78
CA ILE A 7 7.25 -10.99 -12.17
C ILE A 7 6.24 -12.09 -12.52
N SER A 8 5.97 -13.03 -11.61
CA SER A 8 4.93 -14.05 -11.80
C SER A 8 3.53 -13.45 -11.93
N ILE A 9 3.18 -12.41 -11.15
CA ILE A 9 1.90 -11.70 -11.31
C ILE A 9 1.84 -10.98 -12.66
N ILE A 10 2.92 -10.32 -13.08
CA ILE A 10 2.95 -9.58 -14.34
C ILE A 10 2.78 -10.52 -15.54
N LYS A 11 3.53 -11.61 -15.59
CA LYS A 11 3.65 -12.50 -16.76
C LYS A 11 2.60 -13.60 -16.80
N GLU A 12 2.32 -14.20 -15.64
CA GLU A 12 1.54 -15.45 -15.54
C GLU A 12 0.23 -15.26 -14.78
N ASN A 13 -0.03 -14.05 -14.25
CA ASN A 13 -1.13 -13.78 -13.33
C ASN A 13 -1.17 -14.77 -12.15
N LYS A 14 0.02 -15.20 -11.70
CA LYS A 14 0.20 -16.19 -10.65
C LYS A 14 0.51 -15.52 -9.32
N TYR A 15 -0.30 -15.81 -8.31
CA TYR A 15 -0.20 -15.26 -6.96
C TYR A 15 0.38 -16.31 -6.03
N ILE A 16 1.57 -16.06 -5.50
CA ILE A 16 2.28 -16.97 -4.59
C ILE A 16 2.32 -16.29 -3.24
N GLN A 17 1.70 -16.89 -2.23
CA GLN A 17 1.69 -16.37 -0.87
C GLN A 17 3.13 -16.11 -0.39
N LEU A 18 3.37 -14.92 0.16
CA LEU A 18 4.70 -14.51 0.61
C LEU A 18 4.91 -14.87 2.08
N ALA A 19 3.87 -14.73 2.88
CA ALA A 19 3.80 -15.17 4.27
C ALA A 19 2.35 -15.46 4.66
N ASP A 20 2.17 -16.32 5.65
CA ASP A 20 0.90 -16.74 6.23
C ASP A 20 0.73 -16.28 7.69
N ASP A 21 1.75 -15.66 8.28
CA ASP A 21 1.70 -15.04 9.59
C ASP A 21 2.24 -13.60 9.60
N LYS A 22 1.84 -12.84 10.63
CA LYS A 22 2.21 -11.43 10.80
C LYS A 22 3.72 -11.21 10.98
N GLU A 23 4.43 -12.13 11.63
CA GLU A 23 5.85 -11.97 11.92
C GLU A 23 6.69 -12.07 10.64
N ASN A 24 6.42 -13.08 9.81
CA ASN A 24 7.09 -13.25 8.54
C ASN A 24 6.65 -12.20 7.51
N SER A 25 5.39 -11.76 7.55
CA SER A 25 4.85 -10.71 6.67
C SER A 25 5.62 -9.39 6.78
N LYS A 26 6.04 -8.99 7.98
CA LYS A 26 6.81 -7.77 8.23
C LYS A 26 8.08 -7.65 7.38
N LYS A 27 8.73 -8.78 7.08
CA LYS A 27 9.96 -8.83 6.27
C LYS A 27 9.72 -8.39 4.82
N PHE A 28 8.48 -8.49 4.34
CA PHE A 28 8.10 -8.19 2.95
C PHE A 28 7.49 -6.81 2.77
N ILE A 29 6.96 -6.18 3.83
CA ILE A 29 6.34 -4.86 3.77
C ILE A 29 7.28 -3.85 3.12
N LYS A 30 8.47 -3.63 3.68
CA LYS A 30 9.42 -2.64 3.15
C LYS A 30 9.81 -2.91 1.69
N PRO A 31 10.20 -4.15 1.28
CA PRO A 31 10.44 -4.45 -0.13
C PRO A 31 9.25 -4.20 -1.07
N ILE A 32 8.01 -4.53 -0.65
CA ILE A 32 6.81 -4.27 -1.46
C ILE A 32 6.60 -2.76 -1.61
N PHE A 33 6.66 -2.00 -0.52
CA PHE A 33 6.49 -0.54 -0.56
C PHE A 33 7.56 0.17 -1.37
N ASN A 34 8.82 -0.29 -1.31
CA ASN A 34 9.88 0.23 -2.19
C ASN A 34 9.55 0.02 -3.68
N LEU A 35 9.03 -1.16 -4.04
CA LEU A 35 8.61 -1.44 -5.42
C LEU A 35 7.43 -0.55 -5.84
N LEU A 36 6.41 -0.43 -4.98
CA LEU A 36 5.25 0.44 -5.22
C LEU A 36 5.70 1.89 -5.45
N GLU A 37 6.61 2.39 -4.63
CA GLU A 37 7.15 3.74 -4.75
C GLU A 37 7.92 3.95 -6.06
N VAL A 38 8.78 3.00 -6.45
CA VAL A 38 9.50 3.06 -7.74
C VAL A 38 8.52 3.12 -8.92
N LEU A 39 7.46 2.30 -8.89
CA LEU A 39 6.46 2.26 -9.95
C LEU A 39 5.63 3.55 -10.03
N LEU A 40 5.30 4.18 -8.88
CA LEU A 40 4.64 5.49 -8.86
C LEU A 40 5.54 6.58 -9.43
N ARG A 41 6.81 6.63 -9.00
CA ARG A 41 7.79 7.61 -9.50
C ARG A 41 8.00 7.51 -11.01
N ALA A 42 7.94 6.29 -11.54
CA ALA A 42 8.08 6.01 -12.97
C ALA A 42 6.76 6.14 -13.76
N ASN A 43 5.65 6.51 -13.13
CA ASN A 43 4.30 6.54 -13.73
C ASN A 43 3.88 5.20 -14.37
N CYS A 44 4.40 4.07 -13.89
CA CYS A 44 4.07 2.74 -14.38
C CYS A 44 2.76 2.23 -13.76
N PHE A 45 1.63 2.91 -14.03
CA PHE A 45 0.37 2.67 -13.31
C PHE A 45 -0.22 1.27 -13.50
N ASN A 46 -0.06 0.66 -14.68
CA ASN A 46 -0.55 -0.70 -14.92
C ASN A 46 0.20 -1.73 -14.06
N GLN A 47 1.52 -1.58 -13.99
CA GLN A 47 2.39 -2.39 -13.17
C GLN A 47 2.14 -2.11 -11.68
N PHE A 48 1.93 -0.85 -11.30
CA PHE A 48 1.59 -0.47 -9.94
C PHE A 48 0.30 -1.15 -9.46
N LYS A 49 -0.78 -1.12 -10.24
CA LYS A 49 -2.04 -1.80 -9.90
C LYS A 49 -1.85 -3.30 -9.64
N LYS A 50 -1.01 -3.96 -10.44
CA LYS A 50 -0.66 -5.37 -10.24
C LYS A 50 0.24 -5.56 -9.01
N ALA A 51 1.20 -4.67 -8.77
CA ALA A 51 2.09 -4.73 -7.61
C ALA A 51 1.35 -4.53 -6.29
N VAL A 52 0.28 -3.72 -6.25
CA VAL A 52 -0.58 -3.56 -5.06
C VAL A 52 -1.15 -4.90 -4.60
N GLN A 53 -1.38 -5.86 -5.50
CA GLN A 53 -1.86 -7.20 -5.15
C GLN A 53 -0.87 -8.00 -4.29
N LEU A 54 0.42 -7.63 -4.27
CA LEU A 54 1.40 -8.24 -3.37
C LEU A 54 1.05 -8.02 -1.90
N LEU A 55 0.35 -6.92 -1.59
CA LEU A 55 -0.11 -6.63 -0.23
C LEU A 55 -1.17 -7.61 0.25
N ASN A 56 -1.91 -8.27 -0.65
CA ASN A 56 -2.87 -9.32 -0.30
C ASN A 56 -2.18 -10.67 -0.02
N LEU A 57 -0.86 -10.78 -0.23
CA LEU A 57 -0.09 -12.02 -0.06
C LEU A 57 0.70 -12.05 1.26
N ILE A 58 0.45 -11.06 2.11
CA ILE A 58 1.01 -10.88 3.44
C ILE A 58 -0.11 -10.50 4.40
N ASP A 59 0.07 -10.79 5.69
CA ASP A 59 -0.86 -10.44 6.76
C ASP A 59 -0.24 -9.36 7.65
N ASP A 60 -0.71 -8.12 7.56
CA ASP A 60 -0.32 -7.04 8.46
C ASP A 60 -1.36 -5.91 8.49
N ASP A 61 -1.80 -5.54 9.70
CA ASP A 61 -2.89 -4.57 9.91
C ASP A 61 -2.51 -3.14 9.46
N SER A 62 -1.21 -2.84 9.34
CA SER A 62 -0.71 -1.51 8.98
C SER A 62 -0.69 -1.23 7.47
N ILE A 63 -0.99 -2.23 6.63
CA ILE A 63 -0.90 -2.15 5.16
C ILE A 63 -1.67 -0.95 4.61
N PHE A 64 -2.93 -0.77 5.03
CA PHE A 64 -3.77 0.33 4.54
C PHE A 64 -3.23 1.69 5.01
N MET A 65 -2.75 1.78 6.26
CA MET A 65 -2.14 2.99 6.78
C MET A 65 -0.90 3.41 5.97
N LEU A 66 -0.01 2.45 5.70
CA LEU A 66 1.20 2.68 4.93
C LEU A 66 0.90 3.04 3.47
N LEU A 67 -0.10 2.39 2.87
CA LEU A 67 -0.54 2.69 1.50
C LEU A 67 -1.15 4.09 1.39
N GLY A 68 -1.92 4.51 2.39
CA GLY A 68 -2.43 5.87 2.50
C GLY A 68 -1.30 6.91 2.55
N LYS A 69 -0.27 6.69 3.38
CA LYS A 69 0.91 7.57 3.47
C LYS A 69 1.67 7.63 2.15
N LEU A 70 1.81 6.50 1.44
CA LEU A 70 2.44 6.46 0.13
C LEU A 70 1.64 7.29 -0.90
N TYR A 71 0.33 7.10 -0.98
CA TYR A 71 -0.51 7.89 -1.88
C TYR A 71 -0.46 9.37 -1.57
N TYR A 72 -0.50 9.75 -0.28
CA TYR A 72 -0.40 11.15 0.15
C TYR A 72 0.91 11.78 -0.32
N LYS A 73 2.04 11.09 -0.10
CA LYS A 73 3.39 11.55 -0.49
C LYS A 73 3.49 11.90 -1.98
N TYR A 74 2.74 11.20 -2.83
CA TYR A 74 2.76 11.39 -4.28
C TYR A 74 1.56 12.20 -4.82
N GLY A 75 0.77 12.83 -3.95
CA GLY A 75 -0.33 13.72 -4.34
C GLY A 75 -1.64 13.02 -4.72
N TYR A 76 -1.74 11.70 -4.51
CA TYR A 76 -2.96 10.93 -4.77
C TYR A 76 -3.94 11.04 -3.59
N PHE A 77 -4.34 12.26 -3.24
CA PHE A 77 -5.06 12.59 -2.01
C PHE A 77 -6.38 11.84 -1.82
N SER A 78 -7.16 11.66 -2.88
CA SER A 78 -8.43 10.90 -2.81
C SER A 78 -8.21 9.42 -2.51
N PHE A 79 -7.14 8.82 -3.03
CA PHE A 79 -6.75 7.45 -2.72
C PHE A 79 -6.17 7.36 -1.30
N ALA A 80 -5.33 8.31 -0.90
CA ALA A 80 -4.78 8.38 0.45
C ALA A 80 -5.89 8.39 1.52
N TYR A 81 -6.87 9.27 1.37
CA TYR A 81 -8.00 9.38 2.29
C TYR A 81 -8.79 8.06 2.40
N LYS A 82 -9.04 7.39 1.27
CA LYS A 82 -9.75 6.10 1.26
C LYS A 82 -9.01 5.02 2.03
N GLU A 83 -7.70 4.92 1.85
CA GLU A 83 -6.89 3.91 2.56
C GLU A 83 -6.76 4.22 4.06
N PHE A 84 -6.63 5.49 4.45
CA PHE A 84 -6.66 5.86 5.87
C PHE A 84 -7.99 5.49 6.53
N MET A 85 -9.12 5.82 5.90
CA MET A 85 -10.45 5.43 6.38
C MET A 85 -10.61 3.92 6.47
N ARG A 86 -10.06 3.16 5.51
CA ARG A 86 -10.08 1.70 5.53
C ARG A 86 -9.28 1.15 6.71
N SER A 87 -8.08 1.67 6.95
CA SER A 87 -7.25 1.27 8.09
C SER A 87 -7.96 1.50 9.43
N ILE A 88 -8.58 2.67 9.62
CA ILE A 88 -9.30 3.01 10.85
C ILE A 88 -10.52 2.09 11.03
N LYS A 89 -11.29 1.85 9.97
CA LYS A 89 -12.51 1.02 10.04
C LYS A 89 -12.24 -0.47 10.24
N THR A 90 -11.18 -1.00 9.64
CA THR A 90 -10.89 -2.44 9.66
C THR A 90 -10.05 -2.85 10.87
N HIS A 91 -9.13 -1.99 11.31
CA HIS A 91 -8.14 -2.36 12.33
C HIS A 91 -8.09 -1.39 13.52
N GLU A 92 -8.99 -0.41 13.58
CA GLU A 92 -9.02 0.64 14.63
C GLU A 92 -7.68 1.39 14.78
N MET A 93 -6.85 1.38 13.73
CA MET A 93 -5.50 1.94 13.77
C MET A 93 -5.57 3.45 13.60
N ILE A 94 -5.36 4.17 14.70
CA ILE A 94 -5.32 5.63 14.75
C ILE A 94 -3.87 6.10 14.70
N ASP A 95 -3.53 6.89 13.67
CA ASP A 95 -2.20 7.45 13.46
C ASP A 95 -2.32 8.99 13.35
N ALA A 96 -1.59 9.70 14.20
CA ALA A 96 -1.69 11.16 14.28
C ALA A 96 -1.24 11.86 12.97
N ASP A 97 -0.27 11.30 12.24
CA ASP A 97 0.15 11.85 10.95
C ASP A 97 -0.96 11.68 9.93
N ALA A 98 -1.57 10.49 9.88
CA ALA A 98 -2.67 10.20 8.97
C ALA A 98 -3.87 11.12 9.22
N LEU A 99 -4.22 11.38 10.48
CA LEU A 99 -5.29 12.33 10.82
C LEU A 99 -4.99 13.76 10.33
N ARG A 100 -3.75 14.23 10.51
CA ARG A 100 -3.31 15.54 9.98
C ARG A 100 -3.34 15.60 8.46
N MET A 101 -2.91 14.53 7.79
CA MET A 101 -2.98 14.39 6.34
C MET A 101 -4.44 14.44 5.86
N MET A 102 -5.34 13.69 6.49
CA MET A 102 -6.77 13.69 6.17
C MET A 102 -7.40 15.07 6.35
N GLN A 103 -7.09 15.76 7.45
CA GLN A 103 -7.54 17.13 7.67
C GLN A 103 -7.08 18.07 6.54
N THR A 104 -5.80 17.97 6.15
CA THR A 104 -5.23 18.76 5.06
C THR A 104 -5.95 18.51 3.74
N ILE A 105 -6.23 17.24 3.41
CA ILE A 105 -6.99 16.87 2.21
C ILE A 105 -8.38 17.53 2.22
N LEU A 106 -9.11 17.44 3.32
CA LEU A 106 -10.47 17.99 3.43
C LEU A 106 -10.50 19.52 3.32
N LEU A 107 -9.49 20.20 3.87
CA LEU A 107 -9.38 21.65 3.77
C LEU A 107 -9.02 22.12 2.36
N SER A 108 -8.25 21.33 1.60
CA SER A 108 -7.84 21.66 0.22
C SER A 108 -8.96 21.52 -0.83
N GLN A 109 -10.11 20.95 -0.45
CA GLN A 109 -11.27 20.76 -1.33
C GLN A 109 -12.35 21.85 -1.16
N LYS A 110 -12.11 22.84 -0.29
CA LYS A 110 -12.95 24.03 -0.13
C LYS A 110 -12.42 25.17 -0.98
#